data_AF-A0A8J2PNI1-F1
#
_entry.id   AF-A0A8J2PNI1-F1
#
_cell.length_a   1.000
_cell.length_b   1.000
_cell.length_c   1.000
_cell.angle_alpha   90.00
_cell.angle_beta   90.00
_cell.angle_gamma   90.00
#
_symmetry.space_group_name_H-M   'P 1'
#
loop_
_entity.id
_entity.type
_entity.pdbx_description
1 polymer ?
#
loop_
_entity_poly.entity_id
_entity_poly.type
_entity_poly.pdbx_seq_one_letter_code
_entity_poly.pdbx_strand_id
1 'polypeptide(L)'
;MNLRLVISLALLYVLGVGAQEETQCRGHDVNLTTEQRKQITDCLAESGISTIWKIPAEKLACFGVCILEKKKLMTDDGKLNKPKILDYIDMIMRPEEVKQPLKEGITKCMEDHGDKVRGNDDPTCMTFMEVGQCVHDVFLDICIED
;
A
#
# COMPACT_ATOMS: atom_id res chain seq x y z
N MET A 1 5.09 38.00 -38.88
CA MET A 1 4.64 38.26 -37.49
C MET A 1 3.13 38.08 -37.47
N ASN A 2 2.49 37.15 -36.75
CA ASN A 2 2.89 36.51 -35.51
C ASN A 2 2.28 35.10 -35.38
N LEU A 3 3.17 34.10 -35.38
CA LEU A 3 3.00 32.70 -34.99
C LEU A 3 2.77 32.55 -33.46
N ARG A 4 2.07 33.49 -32.81
CA ARG A 4 2.01 33.62 -31.34
C ARG A 4 0.63 33.36 -30.73
N LEU A 5 -0.37 32.93 -31.51
CA LEU A 5 -1.72 32.71 -30.98
C LEU A 5 -2.08 31.24 -30.67
N VAL A 6 -1.21 30.27 -30.97
CA VAL A 6 -1.49 28.84 -30.72
C VAL A 6 -0.87 28.34 -29.40
N ILE A 7 -0.03 29.14 -28.74
CA ILE A 7 0.74 28.71 -27.56
C ILE A 7 -0.03 28.93 -26.24
N SER A 8 -1.18 29.62 -26.26
CA SER A 8 -1.90 29.99 -25.03
C SER A 8 -2.94 28.97 -24.53
N LEU A 9 -3.04 27.79 -25.16
CA LEU A 9 -4.00 26.73 -24.79
C LEU A 9 -3.35 25.49 -24.14
N ALA A 10 -2.03 25.53 -23.88
CA ALA A 10 -1.30 24.44 -23.21
C ALA A 10 -0.98 24.74 -21.73
N LEU A 11 -1.74 25.63 -21.09
CA LEU A 11 -1.49 26.14 -19.74
C LEU A 11 -2.55 25.72 -18.69
N LEU A 12 -3.40 24.74 -18.99
CA LEU A 12 -4.46 24.28 -18.06
C LEU A 12 -4.57 22.76 -17.93
N TYR A 13 -3.55 21.99 -18.28
CA TYR A 13 -3.36 20.70 -17.62
C TYR A 13 -2.66 20.97 -16.28
N VAL A 14 -3.44 21.52 -15.35
CA VAL A 14 -3.29 21.23 -13.93
C VAL A 14 -3.38 19.70 -13.84
N LEU A 15 -2.25 19.03 -14.05
CA LEU A 15 -2.03 17.73 -13.44
C LEU A 15 -2.10 18.03 -11.96
N GLY A 16 -3.31 17.89 -11.42
CA GLY A 16 -3.52 17.71 -10.01
C GLY A 16 -2.64 16.54 -9.62
N VAL A 17 -1.42 16.86 -9.21
CA VAL A 17 -0.67 16.05 -8.27
C VAL A 17 -1.59 16.06 -7.06
N GLY A 18 -2.47 15.06 -7.01
CA GLY A 18 -3.38 14.87 -5.90
C GLY A 18 -2.54 14.98 -4.65
N ALA A 19 -2.96 15.87 -3.74
CA ALA A 19 -2.43 15.89 -2.39
C ALA A 19 -2.48 14.44 -1.91
N GLN A 20 -1.32 13.79 -1.87
CA GLN A 20 -1.21 12.46 -1.33
C GLN A 20 -1.41 12.67 0.16
N GLU A 21 -2.64 12.43 0.64
CA GLU A 21 -2.96 12.58 2.06
C GLU A 21 -1.89 11.82 2.85
N GLU A 22 -1.18 12.56 3.69
CA GLU A 22 -0.13 12.01 4.53
C GLU A 22 -0.82 11.04 5.49
N THR A 23 -0.57 9.74 5.33
CA THR A 23 -1.02 8.75 6.31
C THR A 23 -0.25 8.98 7.60
N GLN A 24 -0.98 9.21 8.68
CA GLN A 24 -0.42 9.30 10.02
C GLN A 24 -0.79 8.06 10.82
N CYS A 25 0.12 7.59 11.67
CA CYS A 25 -0.09 6.47 12.56
C CYS A 25 0.09 6.94 14.01
N ARG A 26 -1.00 7.00 14.77
CA ARG A 26 -1.06 7.61 16.11
C ARG A 26 -0.40 9.00 16.15
N GLY A 27 -0.75 9.85 15.18
CA GLY A 27 -0.19 11.20 15.03
C GLY A 27 1.25 11.27 14.50
N HIS A 28 1.84 10.15 14.05
CA HIS A 28 3.19 10.12 13.47
C HIS A 28 3.18 9.82 11.98
N ASP A 29 3.91 10.59 11.19
CA ASP A 29 3.96 10.41 9.73
C ASP A 29 4.60 9.07 9.35
N VAL A 30 4.01 8.38 8.37
CA VAL A 30 4.64 7.24 7.73
C VAL A 30 5.75 7.74 6.80
N ASN A 31 6.99 7.37 7.10
CA ASN A 31 8.17 7.86 6.39
C ASN A 31 8.41 7.08 5.08
N LEU A 32 7.58 7.37 4.08
CA LEU A 32 7.73 6.82 2.73
C LEU A 32 8.71 7.65 1.90
N THR A 33 9.52 7.00 1.08
CA THR A 33 10.29 7.65 0.00
C THR A 33 9.37 7.99 -1.17
N THR A 34 9.82 8.87 -2.08
CA THR A 34 9.10 9.16 -3.32
C THR A 34 8.84 7.92 -4.17
N GLU A 35 9.82 7.00 -4.23
CA GLU A 35 9.65 5.73 -4.93
C GLU A 35 8.59 4.85 -4.27
N GLN A 36 8.60 4.74 -2.94
CA GLN A 36 7.61 3.96 -2.21
C GLN A 36 6.19 4.52 -2.36
N ARG A 37 6.06 5.85 -2.40
CA ARG A 37 4.80 6.56 -2.71
C ARG A 37 4.34 6.27 -4.14
N LYS A 38 5.25 6.34 -5.11
CA LYS A 38 4.96 6.02 -6.52
C LYS A 38 4.43 4.60 -6.68
N GLN A 39 5.04 3.62 -6.01
CA GLN A 39 4.58 2.23 -6.05
C GLN A 39 3.12 2.07 -5.58
N ILE A 40 2.71 2.83 -4.55
CA ILE A 40 1.31 2.84 -4.09
C ILE A 40 0.40 3.44 -5.16
N THR A 41 0.78 4.58 -5.72
CA THR A 41 0.03 5.23 -6.80
C THR A 41 -0.11 4.34 -8.03
N ASP A 42 0.95 3.62 -8.41
CA ASP A 42 0.93 2.67 -9.52
C ASP A 42 -0.08 1.54 -9.25
N CYS A 43 -0.10 0.98 -8.03
CA CYS A 43 -1.05 -0.08 -7.66
C CYS A 43 -2.51 0.40 -7.61
N LEU A 44 -2.74 1.64 -7.15
CA LEU A 44 -4.06 2.27 -7.23
C LEU A 44 -4.52 2.40 -8.68
N ALA A 45 -3.64 2.86 -9.56
CA ALA A 45 -3.93 3.01 -10.99
C ALA A 45 -4.21 1.67 -11.68
N GLU A 46 -3.37 0.66 -11.44
CA GLU A 46 -3.55 -0.71 -11.96
C GLU A 46 -4.87 -1.34 -11.51
N SER A 47 -5.29 -1.06 -10.27
CA SER A 47 -6.55 -1.55 -9.72
C SER A 47 -7.76 -0.69 -10.09
N GLY A 48 -7.56 0.45 -10.75
CA GLY A 48 -8.62 1.44 -11.00
C GLY A 48 -9.28 1.94 -9.72
N ILE A 49 -8.49 2.19 -8.68
CA ILE A 49 -8.89 2.74 -7.37
C ILE A 49 -8.42 4.18 -7.31
N SER A 50 -9.29 5.10 -6.89
CA SER A 50 -8.97 6.53 -6.85
C SER A 50 -8.21 6.96 -5.59
N THR A 51 -8.38 6.26 -4.47
CA THR A 51 -7.76 6.60 -3.18
C THR A 51 -7.58 5.37 -2.29
N ILE A 52 -6.53 5.36 -1.46
CA ILE A 52 -6.24 4.30 -0.48
C ILE A 52 -7.35 4.13 0.57
N TRP A 53 -8.14 5.17 0.83
CA TRP A 53 -9.17 5.15 1.89
C TRP A 53 -10.50 4.54 1.43
N LYS A 54 -10.67 4.30 0.13
CA LYS A 54 -11.92 3.80 -0.46
C LYS A 54 -11.63 2.66 -1.42
N ILE A 55 -10.78 1.73 -0.99
CA ILE A 55 -10.50 0.50 -1.73
C ILE A 55 -11.75 -0.39 -1.64
N PRO A 56 -12.38 -0.74 -2.77
CA PRO A 56 -13.49 -1.70 -2.76
C PRO A 56 -13.02 -3.06 -2.22
N ALA A 57 -13.86 -3.73 -1.44
CA ALA A 57 -13.51 -4.99 -0.78
C ALA A 57 -13.03 -6.06 -1.77
N GLU A 58 -13.67 -6.13 -2.95
CA GLU A 58 -13.33 -7.05 -4.03
C GLU A 58 -11.97 -6.77 -4.68
N LYS A 59 -11.40 -5.58 -4.45
CA LYS A 59 -10.08 -5.18 -4.98
C LYS A 59 -8.98 -5.18 -3.92
N LEU A 60 -9.34 -5.25 -2.63
CA LEU A 60 -8.41 -5.11 -1.52
C LEU A 60 -7.27 -6.14 -1.60
N ALA A 61 -7.60 -7.39 -1.91
CA ALA A 61 -6.62 -8.47 -1.97
C ALA A 61 -5.58 -8.23 -3.08
N CYS A 62 -6.01 -8.00 -4.32
CA CYS A 62 -5.06 -7.75 -5.42
C CYS A 62 -4.31 -6.42 -5.28
N PHE A 63 -4.93 -5.40 -4.70
CA PHE A 63 -4.23 -4.17 -4.35
C PHE A 63 -3.08 -4.47 -3.37
N GLY A 64 -3.34 -5.24 -2.31
CA GLY A 64 -2.33 -5.67 -1.34
C GLY A 64 -1.21 -6.48 -1.99
N VAL A 65 -1.53 -7.44 -2.87
CA VAL A 65 -0.53 -8.21 -3.62
C VAL A 65 0.34 -7.30 -4.48
N CYS A 66 -0.24 -6.37 -5.23
CA CYS A 66 0.51 -5.42 -6.04
C CYS A 66 1.54 -4.63 -5.21
N ILE A 67 1.14 -4.16 -4.02
CA ILE A 67 2.03 -3.45 -3.10
C ILE A 67 3.19 -4.34 -2.66
N LEU A 68 2.89 -5.58 -2.27
CA LEU A 68 3.89 -6.54 -1.82
C LEU A 68 4.90 -6.90 -2.94
N GLU A 69 4.42 -7.08 -4.17
CA GLU A 69 5.24 -7.36 -5.35
C GLU A 69 6.17 -6.19 -5.68
N LYS A 70 5.62 -4.97 -5.85
CA LYS A 70 6.42 -3.78 -6.22
C LYS A 70 7.46 -3.44 -5.15
N LYS A 71 7.15 -3.70 -3.88
CA LYS A 71 8.08 -3.51 -2.74
C LYS A 71 9.01 -4.70 -2.53
N LYS A 72 8.88 -5.78 -3.32
CA LYS A 72 9.69 -7.00 -3.25
C LYS A 72 9.63 -7.70 -1.88
N LEU A 73 8.46 -7.64 -1.24
CA LEU A 73 8.17 -8.18 0.09
C LEU A 73 7.66 -9.64 0.04
N MET A 74 7.75 -10.27 -1.12
CA MET A 74 7.33 -11.64 -1.35
C MET A 74 8.55 -12.53 -1.55
N THR A 75 8.34 -13.83 -1.36
CA THR A 75 9.25 -14.90 -1.79
C THR A 75 9.11 -15.12 -3.30
N ASP A 76 10.03 -15.89 -3.89
CA ASP A 76 10.04 -16.14 -5.34
C ASP A 76 8.82 -16.95 -5.81
N ASP A 77 8.22 -17.76 -4.94
CA ASP A 77 6.95 -18.47 -5.17
C ASP A 77 5.70 -17.61 -4.91
N GLY A 78 5.89 -16.30 -4.65
CA GLY A 78 4.80 -15.35 -4.48
C GLY A 78 4.13 -15.43 -3.11
N LYS A 79 4.76 -15.99 -2.07
CA LYS A 79 4.23 -15.97 -0.70
C LYS A 79 4.76 -14.78 0.08
N LEU A 80 4.15 -14.52 1.23
CA LEU A 80 4.59 -13.45 2.13
C LEU A 80 5.98 -13.74 2.70
N ASN A 81 6.91 -12.80 2.56
CA ASN A 81 8.25 -12.91 3.14
C ASN A 81 8.28 -12.17 4.48
N LYS A 82 8.01 -12.89 5.59
CA LYS A 82 7.93 -12.31 6.95
C LYS A 82 9.15 -11.42 7.29
N PRO A 83 10.41 -11.88 7.14
CA PRO A 83 11.57 -11.02 7.40
C PRO A 83 11.55 -9.70 6.63
N LYS A 84 11.33 -9.74 5.31
CA LYS A 84 11.32 -8.52 4.48
C LYS A 84 10.18 -7.57 4.85
N ILE A 85 9.01 -8.10 5.18
CA ILE A 85 7.84 -7.30 5.61
C ILE A 85 8.16 -6.57 6.91
N LEU A 86 8.75 -7.27 7.89
CA LEU A 86 9.13 -6.67 9.17
C LEU A 86 10.24 -5.62 9.02
N ASP A 87 11.24 -5.89 8.18
CA ASP A 87 12.31 -4.93 7.86
C ASP A 87 11.74 -3.68 7.16
N TYR A 88 10.74 -3.84 6.29
CA TYR A 88 10.06 -2.73 5.64
C TYR A 88 9.33 -1.85 6.66
N ILE A 89 8.65 -2.45 7.64
CA ILE A 89 7.99 -1.71 8.73
C ILE A 89 9.05 -0.94 9.54
N ASP A 90 10.18 -1.56 9.87
CA ASP A 90 11.28 -0.88 10.58
C ASP A 90 11.84 0.33 9.82
N MET A 91 11.76 0.32 8.49
CA MET A 91 12.22 1.41 7.64
C MET A 91 11.26 2.60 7.64
N ILE A 92 9.95 2.35 7.56
CA ILE A 92 8.97 3.40 7.29
C ILE A 92 8.22 3.87 8.54
N MET A 93 8.17 3.06 9.60
CA MET A 93 7.42 3.38 10.82
C MET A 93 8.35 3.84 11.94
N ARG A 94 8.01 4.99 12.49
CA ARG A 94 8.55 5.52 13.75
C ARG A 94 7.41 6.26 14.44
N PRO A 95 7.44 6.37 15.77
CA PRO A 95 8.38 5.79 16.75
C PRO A 95 8.04 4.33 17.14
N GLU A 96 8.73 3.77 18.14
CA GLU A 96 8.61 2.35 18.54
C GLU A 96 7.19 1.98 18.99
N GLU A 97 6.48 2.91 19.64
CA GLU A 97 5.11 2.77 20.12
C GLU A 97 4.05 2.64 19.01
N VAL A 98 4.41 3.00 17.77
CA VAL A 98 3.59 2.73 16.56
C VAL A 98 4.05 1.46 15.89
N LYS A 99 5.38 1.33 15.75
CA LYS A 99 6.02 0.28 14.99
C LYS A 99 5.82 -1.11 15.61
N GLN A 100 6.00 -1.24 16.92
CA GLN A 100 5.96 -2.53 17.60
C GLN A 100 4.56 -3.17 17.54
N PRO A 101 3.45 -2.46 17.87
CA PRO A 101 2.10 -3.00 17.69
C PRO A 101 1.81 -3.41 16.24
N LEU A 102 2.28 -2.63 15.27
CA LEU A 102 2.08 -2.96 13.85
C LEU A 102 2.81 -4.26 13.47
N LYS A 103 4.06 -4.43 13.90
CA LYS A 103 4.85 -5.66 13.66
C LYS A 103 4.21 -6.88 14.31
N GLU A 104 3.72 -6.74 15.55
CA GLU A 104 3.05 -7.80 16.29
C GLU A 104 1.74 -8.21 15.63
N GLY A 105 0.88 -7.23 15.29
CA GLY A 105 -0.38 -7.48 14.60
C GLY A 105 -0.20 -8.14 13.24
N ILE A 106 0.71 -7.61 12.40
CA ILE A 106 1.01 -8.20 11.09
C ILE A 106 1.60 -9.61 11.24
N THR A 107 2.49 -9.83 12.22
CA THR A 107 3.04 -11.15 12.51
C THR A 107 1.94 -12.15 12.83
N LYS A 108 1.01 -11.76 13.71
CA LYS A 108 -0.14 -12.59 14.07
C LYS A 108 -1.01 -12.91 12.85
N CYS A 109 -1.33 -11.91 12.02
CA CYS A 109 -2.10 -12.13 10.79
C CYS A 109 -1.43 -13.16 9.85
N MET A 110 -0.12 -13.09 9.71
CA MET A 110 0.64 -14.04 8.89
C MET A 110 0.65 -15.45 9.49
N GLU A 111 0.69 -15.58 10.82
CA GLU A 111 0.65 -16.87 11.51
C GLU A 111 -0.74 -17.51 11.44
N ASP A 112 -1.79 -16.71 11.56
CA ASP A 112 -3.18 -17.18 11.57
C ASP A 112 -3.73 -17.49 10.16
N HIS A 113 -3.23 -16.79 9.12
CA HIS A 113 -3.81 -16.85 7.77
C HIS A 113 -2.79 -17.03 6.63
N GLY A 114 -1.48 -16.91 6.87
CA GLY A 114 -0.47 -16.88 5.81
C GLY A 114 -0.26 -18.21 5.09
N ASP A 115 -0.62 -19.33 5.71
CA ASP A 115 -0.55 -20.68 5.11
C ASP A 115 -1.58 -20.89 3.99
N LYS A 116 -2.67 -20.11 4.00
CA LYS A 116 -3.72 -20.11 2.97
C LYS A 116 -3.27 -19.46 1.66
N VAL A 117 -2.21 -18.65 1.69
CA VAL A 117 -1.69 -17.91 0.53
C VAL A 117 -1.05 -18.88 -0.46
N ARG A 118 -1.64 -18.97 -1.66
CA ARG A 118 -1.14 -19.83 -2.75
C ARG A 118 -0.05 -19.17 -3.60
N GLY A 119 0.18 -17.87 -3.41
CA GLY A 119 1.19 -17.10 -4.13
C GLY A 119 0.97 -17.10 -5.64
N ASN A 120 2.00 -17.45 -6.42
CA ASN A 120 1.94 -17.42 -7.89
C ASN A 120 0.85 -18.34 -8.49
N ASP A 121 0.33 -19.29 -7.72
CA ASP A 121 -0.75 -20.19 -8.14
C ASP A 121 -2.16 -19.60 -7.95
N ASP A 122 -2.29 -18.32 -7.56
CA ASP A 122 -3.56 -17.62 -7.39
C ASP A 122 -3.62 -16.32 -8.21
N PRO A 123 -4.08 -16.38 -9.48
CA PRO A 123 -4.21 -15.21 -10.33
C PRO A 123 -5.33 -14.26 -9.89
N THR A 124 -6.18 -14.66 -8.94
CA THR A 124 -7.30 -13.86 -8.44
C THR A 124 -6.97 -13.10 -7.15
N CYS A 125 -5.80 -13.37 -6.56
CA CYS A 125 -5.36 -12.87 -5.27
C CYS A 125 -6.29 -13.22 -4.08
N MET A 126 -7.34 -14.01 -4.29
CA MET A 126 -8.39 -14.25 -3.29
C MET A 126 -7.88 -15.02 -2.07
N THR A 127 -6.80 -15.79 -2.23
CA THR A 127 -6.12 -16.48 -1.13
C THR A 127 -5.36 -15.54 -0.19
N PHE A 128 -5.12 -14.30 -0.61
CA PHE A 128 -4.59 -13.23 0.24
C PHE A 128 -5.66 -12.51 1.05
N MET A 129 -6.95 -12.72 0.76
CA MET A 129 -8.00 -11.88 1.32
C MET A 129 -8.03 -11.93 2.85
N GLU A 130 -7.91 -13.11 3.46
CA GLU A 130 -7.97 -13.24 4.91
C GLU A 130 -6.79 -12.54 5.60
N VAL A 131 -5.56 -12.83 5.15
CA VAL A 131 -4.37 -12.18 5.71
C VAL A 131 -4.34 -10.69 5.42
N GLY A 132 -4.79 -10.28 4.22
CA GLY A 132 -4.88 -8.88 3.80
C GLY A 132 -5.88 -8.09 4.62
N GLN A 133 -7.07 -8.64 4.87
CA GLN A 133 -8.08 -8.03 5.74
C GLN A 133 -7.56 -7.91 7.18
N CYS A 134 -6.97 -8.97 7.74
CA CYS A 134 -6.39 -8.93 9.07
C CYS A 134 -5.32 -7.83 9.19
N VAL A 135 -4.41 -7.74 8.22
CA VAL A 135 -3.39 -6.67 8.18
C VAL A 135 -4.03 -5.30 8.01
N HIS A 136 -5.06 -5.17 7.19
CA HIS A 136 -5.79 -3.92 7.02
C HIS A 136 -6.43 -3.46 8.33
N ASP A 137 -7.07 -4.36 9.08
CA ASP A 137 -7.68 -4.06 10.38
C ASP A 137 -6.62 -3.58 11.39
N VAL A 138 -5.45 -4.22 11.43
CA VAL A 138 -4.31 -3.75 12.24
C VAL A 138 -3.86 -2.35 11.83
N PHE A 139 -3.80 -2.06 10.52
CA PHE A 139 -3.48 -0.72 10.02
C PHE A 139 -4.54 0.31 10.40
N LEU A 140 -5.83 -0.04 10.36
CA LEU A 140 -6.90 0.86 10.78
C LEU A 140 -6.79 1.20 12.27
N ASP A 141 -6.60 0.20 13.13
CA ASP A 141 -6.46 0.38 14.58
C ASP A 141 -5.27 1.28 14.98
N ILE A 142 -4.20 1.26 14.18
CA ILE A 142 -2.97 2.01 14.49
C ILE A 142 -2.90 3.34 13.74
N CYS A 143 -3.43 3.40 12.51
CA CYS A 143 -3.20 4.50 11.58
C CYS A 143 -4.43 5.26 11.13
N ILE A 144 -5.60 4.92 11.62
CA ILE A 144 -6.77 5.78 11.50
C ILE A 144 -7.25 6.07 12.92
N GLU A 145 -7.11 7.33 13.33
CA GLU A 145 -7.84 7.83 14.49
C GLU A 145 -9.31 8.02 14.08
N ASP A 146 -10.25 7.53 14.91
CA ASP A 146 -11.69 7.84 14.79
C ASP A 146 -11.96 9.36 14.82
#